data_AF-A0A4S4K3F6-F1
#
_entry.id   AF-A0A4S4K3F6-F1
#
_cell.length_a   1.000
_cell.length_b   1.000
_cell.length_c   1.000
_cell.angle_alpha   90.00
_cell.angle_beta   90.00
_cell.angle_gamma   90.00
#
_symmetry.space_group_name_H-M   'P 1'
#
loop_
_entity.id
_entity.type
_entity.pdbx_description
1 polymer ?
#
loop_
_entity_poly.entity_id
_entity_poly.type
_entity_poly.pdbx_seq_one_letter_code
_entity_poly.pdbx_strand_id
1 'polypeptide(L)'
;MELVYAWIEKFRNYKDVELHFSEKFIIKFDKFNKSIKITPNKTHITFYPEYITNINAIVGKNGVGKTNLLDVLGLRAADRSKNNAEFEVKYKKKKGPYRIPGDVEAEIKHSIYFFIYYMGKDDNEQDLFCFEGNDIESFQSIIKFKSGLGIEYWRSKYWFAFICNYREDMLIHRYDLNDRLGEYRRDDITYYGDYKREQDKLVIISLRENLNDKYYDYSSTKPEDDYKISVPRRNAYFQSNLLTMKVQMLYKQLQKPKRLLFQNDNYTIKISYNSHFLTDGINDKNKLLMQFSYNELNGREKEICKVLESLVQYFFNSINDIENSEMKVNKEELISEIIVKRKSLKGYKDYYSSIIKRISDIYMKDEDDIQHVLKCYNALAEELSVSKSFKFHKDYISIDITKQVSMNKLLRVIDVTVDEKAKSKFNEIFTVFGGFFDYSIENLSDGESAYLGFFASLYEQVSLLTPSKEKYIILLDEPEARMHPELTRNFINELVLFLKDLSEGKRKFQVVISTHSPFILSDIKSNSIIYLEKDITGYCKPVKRLLNTFGANIHTLLKDGFFMSSTMGEFATNKIKEVISSINDSKIEDVVNGHI
;
A
#
# COMPACT_ATOMS: atom_id res chain seq x y z
N MET A 1 -1.16 2.31 19.80
CA MET A 1 -2.47 2.31 19.14
C MET A 1 -2.66 0.92 18.63
N GLU A 2 -3.71 0.27 19.09
CA GLU A 2 -4.18 -1.03 18.67
C GLU A 2 -5.71 -0.91 18.65
N LEU A 3 -6.35 -1.15 17.52
CA LEU A 3 -7.80 -1.31 17.43
C LEU A 3 -8.17 -2.51 18.30
N VAL A 4 -8.97 -2.26 19.34
CA VAL A 4 -9.40 -3.30 20.27
C VAL A 4 -10.87 -3.67 20.06
N TYR A 5 -11.69 -2.72 19.60
CA TYR A 5 -13.14 -2.91 19.49
C TYR A 5 -13.77 -2.00 18.44
N ALA A 6 -14.81 -2.51 17.77
CA ALA A 6 -15.66 -1.74 16.86
C ALA A 6 -17.14 -2.06 17.11
N TRP A 7 -17.96 -1.02 17.15
CA TRP A 7 -19.42 -1.13 17.11
C TRP A 7 -19.94 -0.52 15.81
N ILE A 8 -20.69 -1.29 15.04
CA ILE A 8 -21.30 -0.85 13.78
C ILE A 8 -22.81 -0.98 13.91
N GLU A 9 -23.49 0.13 14.20
CA GLU A 9 -24.94 0.17 14.21
C GLU A 9 -25.50 0.07 12.78
N LYS A 10 -24.91 0.82 11.85
CA LYS A 10 -25.28 0.78 10.44
C LYS A 10 -24.07 1.14 9.58
N PHE A 11 -23.72 0.28 8.63
CA PHE A 11 -22.76 0.61 7.57
C PHE A 11 -22.90 -0.37 6.42
N ARG A 12 -23.38 0.08 5.25
CA ARG A 12 -23.61 -0.76 4.06
C ARG A 12 -24.43 -2.02 4.41
N ASN A 13 -23.81 -3.20 4.41
CA ASN A 13 -24.45 -4.47 4.74
C ASN A 13 -24.24 -4.92 6.20
N TYR A 14 -23.70 -4.06 7.07
CA TYR A 14 -23.63 -4.27 8.52
C TYR A 14 -24.78 -3.54 9.22
N LYS A 15 -25.37 -4.22 10.20
CA LYS A 15 -26.43 -3.68 11.06
C LYS A 15 -26.29 -4.26 12.46
N ASP A 16 -26.16 -3.42 13.48
CA ASP A 16 -26.00 -3.80 14.89
C ASP A 16 -24.97 -4.94 15.08
N VAL A 17 -23.70 -4.63 14.82
CA VAL A 17 -22.57 -5.56 14.83
C VAL A 17 -21.51 -5.11 15.83
N GLU A 18 -21.10 -6.03 16.70
CA GLU A 18 -20.01 -5.87 17.65
C GLU A 18 -18.81 -6.72 17.21
N LEU A 19 -17.62 -6.10 17.12
CA LEU A 19 -16.39 -6.76 16.67
C LEU A 19 -15.27 -6.54 17.68
N HIS A 20 -14.58 -7.62 18.02
CA HIS A 20 -13.47 -7.64 18.96
C HIS A 20 -12.17 -7.91 18.20
N PHE A 21 -11.19 -7.04 18.35
CA PHE A 21 -9.90 -7.12 17.66
C PHE A 21 -8.75 -7.43 18.60
N SER A 22 -8.97 -7.38 19.92
CA SER A 22 -7.93 -7.66 20.91
C SER A 22 -8.52 -8.41 22.10
N GLU A 23 -7.72 -9.31 22.65
CA GLU A 23 -8.05 -10.01 23.89
C GLU A 23 -7.63 -9.22 25.13
N LYS A 24 -6.95 -8.08 24.98
CA LYS A 24 -6.48 -7.26 26.13
C LYS A 24 -7.62 -6.73 26.99
N PHE A 25 -8.78 -6.48 26.36
CA PHE A 25 -9.95 -5.94 27.02
C PHE A 25 -11.19 -6.72 26.62
N ILE A 26 -12.07 -6.95 27.58
CA ILE A 26 -13.44 -7.40 27.33
C ILE A 26 -14.29 -6.13 27.25
N ILE A 27 -14.74 -5.80 26.04
CA ILE A 27 -15.52 -4.58 25.77
C ILE A 27 -16.92 -4.97 25.34
N LYS A 28 -17.96 -4.38 25.95
CA LYS A 28 -19.34 -4.63 25.56
C LYS A 28 -20.12 -3.33 25.50
N PHE A 29 -20.76 -3.06 24.38
CA PHE A 29 -21.68 -1.94 24.24
C PHE A 29 -23.12 -2.43 24.31
N ASP A 30 -23.90 -1.85 25.23
CA ASP A 30 -25.33 -2.09 25.32
C ASP A 30 -26.07 -0.91 24.70
N LYS A 31 -26.57 -1.11 23.48
CA LYS A 31 -27.35 -0.11 22.75
C LYS A 31 -28.65 0.29 23.47
N PHE A 32 -29.31 -0.65 24.14
CA PHE A 32 -30.61 -0.40 24.77
C PHE A 32 -30.46 0.41 26.05
N ASN A 33 -29.51 0.01 26.89
CA ASN A 33 -29.18 0.73 28.13
C ASN A 33 -28.24 1.92 27.88
N LYS A 34 -27.76 2.08 26.65
CA LYS A 34 -26.82 3.12 26.21
C LYS A 34 -25.57 3.22 27.09
N SER A 35 -25.03 2.07 27.47
CA SER A 35 -23.90 1.92 28.40
C SER A 35 -22.75 1.13 27.77
N ILE A 36 -21.52 1.38 28.21
CA ILE A 36 -20.34 0.62 27.76
C ILE A 36 -19.58 0.04 28.95
N LYS A 37 -19.18 -1.24 28.84
CA LYS A 37 -18.32 -1.91 29.80
C LYS A 37 -16.96 -2.22 29.19
N ILE A 38 -15.87 -1.77 29.82
CA ILE A 38 -14.49 -2.09 29.42
C ILE A 38 -13.78 -2.71 30.62
N THR A 39 -13.33 -3.95 30.50
CA THR A 39 -12.64 -4.66 31.58
C THR A 39 -11.30 -5.24 31.09
N PRO A 40 -10.17 -4.96 31.76
CA PRO A 40 -8.89 -5.58 31.42
C PRO A 40 -8.97 -7.11 31.55
N ASN A 41 -8.47 -7.82 30.54
CA ASN A 41 -8.41 -9.27 30.56
C ASN A 41 -7.12 -9.74 31.23
N LYS A 42 -7.22 -10.19 32.48
CA LYS A 42 -6.06 -10.65 33.28
C LYS A 42 -5.40 -11.92 32.73
N THR A 43 -6.08 -12.68 31.87
CA THR A 43 -5.54 -13.92 31.28
C THR A 43 -4.93 -13.70 29.89
N HIS A 44 -4.82 -12.45 29.43
CA HIS A 44 -4.20 -12.11 28.15
C HIS A 44 -2.71 -12.48 28.14
N ILE A 45 -2.28 -13.19 27.09
CA ILE A 45 -0.86 -13.55 26.87
C ILE A 45 -0.39 -12.94 25.56
N THR A 46 0.66 -12.11 25.64
CA THR A 46 1.38 -11.58 24.49
C THR A 46 2.02 -12.72 23.70
N PHE A 47 1.76 -12.77 22.40
CA PHE A 47 2.20 -13.87 21.53
C PHE A 47 3.10 -13.42 20.38
N TYR A 48 2.82 -12.23 19.83
CA TYR A 48 3.68 -11.65 18.81
C TYR A 48 4.86 -10.90 19.45
N PRO A 49 5.95 -10.70 18.72
CA PRO A 49 7.06 -9.85 19.16
C PRO A 49 6.61 -8.43 19.51
N GLU A 50 7.38 -7.72 20.33
CA GLU A 50 6.98 -6.42 20.89
C GLU A 50 6.60 -5.36 19.85
N TYR A 51 7.15 -5.42 18.63
CA TYR A 51 6.83 -4.50 17.53
C TYR A 51 5.50 -4.84 16.82
N ILE A 52 4.87 -5.98 17.11
CA ILE A 52 3.55 -6.37 16.62
C ILE A 52 2.59 -6.47 17.81
N THR A 53 1.63 -5.57 17.84
CA THR A 53 0.57 -5.53 18.85
C THR A 53 -0.43 -6.67 18.67
N ASN A 54 -0.89 -6.91 17.44
CA ASN A 54 -1.75 -8.03 17.10
C ASN A 54 -1.77 -8.32 15.59
N ILE A 55 -2.16 -9.54 15.20
CA ILE A 55 -2.53 -9.92 13.84
C ILE A 55 -3.92 -10.54 13.88
N ASN A 56 -4.88 -9.88 13.24
CA ASN A 56 -6.26 -10.30 13.12
C ASN A 56 -6.54 -10.86 11.73
N ALA A 57 -7.39 -11.89 11.64
CA ALA A 57 -7.92 -12.37 10.37
C ALA A 57 -9.44 -12.20 10.29
N ILE A 58 -9.93 -11.77 9.13
CA ILE A 58 -11.35 -11.67 8.80
C ILE A 58 -11.65 -12.75 7.76
N VAL A 59 -12.56 -13.65 8.11
CA VAL A 59 -12.86 -14.86 7.33
C VAL A 59 -14.33 -14.92 7.03
N GLY A 60 -14.69 -15.27 5.81
CA GLY A 60 -16.09 -15.37 5.41
C GLY A 60 -16.23 -15.55 3.90
N LYS A 61 -17.36 -16.10 3.46
CA LYS A 61 -17.65 -16.34 2.04
C LYS A 61 -17.54 -15.06 1.19
N ASN A 62 -17.34 -15.22 -0.11
CA ASN A 62 -17.28 -14.09 -1.05
C ASN A 62 -18.55 -13.24 -0.95
N GLY A 63 -18.39 -11.92 -0.94
CA GLY A 63 -19.50 -10.98 -0.83
C GLY A 63 -20.20 -10.92 0.54
N VAL A 64 -19.64 -11.53 1.60
CA VAL A 64 -20.19 -11.43 2.97
C VAL A 64 -20.02 -10.04 3.57
N GLY A 65 -18.98 -9.30 3.20
CA GLY A 65 -18.69 -7.97 3.76
C GLY A 65 -17.25 -7.74 4.26
N LYS A 66 -16.29 -8.63 3.98
CA LYS A 66 -14.88 -8.49 4.42
C LYS A 66 -14.27 -7.14 3.99
N THR A 67 -14.32 -6.82 2.69
CA THR A 67 -13.87 -5.54 2.15
C THR A 67 -14.63 -4.35 2.73
N ASN A 68 -15.94 -4.51 3.00
CA ASN A 68 -16.73 -3.46 3.67
C ASN A 68 -16.24 -3.20 5.12
N LEU A 69 -15.81 -4.25 5.84
CA LEU A 69 -15.21 -4.07 7.17
C LEU A 69 -13.84 -3.37 7.07
N LEU A 70 -13.01 -3.73 6.10
CA LEU A 70 -11.76 -3.00 5.87
C LEU A 70 -12.02 -1.54 5.45
N ASP A 71 -13.09 -1.26 4.69
CA ASP A 71 -13.52 0.10 4.32
C ASP A 71 -13.89 0.93 5.54
N VAL A 72 -14.76 0.44 6.42
CA VAL A 72 -15.19 1.23 7.57
C VAL A 72 -14.01 1.60 8.48
N LEU A 73 -13.00 0.73 8.57
CA LEU A 73 -11.76 0.97 9.32
C LEU A 73 -10.80 1.93 8.60
N GLY A 74 -10.63 1.79 7.29
CA GLY A 74 -9.56 2.43 6.52
C GLY A 74 -9.93 3.70 5.72
N LEU A 75 -11.22 4.01 5.54
CA LEU A 75 -11.66 5.19 4.78
C LEU A 75 -11.22 6.49 5.45
N ARG A 76 -10.72 7.45 4.66
CA ARG A 76 -10.42 8.83 5.12
C ARG A 76 -11.67 9.58 5.52
N ALA A 77 -11.51 10.57 6.38
CA ALA A 77 -12.64 11.44 6.75
C ALA A 77 -13.27 12.09 5.50
N ALA A 78 -12.45 12.53 4.54
CA ALA A 78 -12.91 13.12 3.28
C ALA A 78 -13.63 12.10 2.36
N ASP A 79 -13.17 10.84 2.35
CA ASP A 79 -13.72 9.78 1.49
C ASP A 79 -15.10 9.28 1.97
N ARG A 80 -15.37 9.36 3.27
CA ARG A 80 -16.63 8.86 3.88
C ARG A 80 -17.87 9.62 3.39
N SER A 81 -17.74 10.91 3.09
CA SER A 81 -18.84 11.75 2.64
C SER A 81 -18.93 11.87 1.12
N LYS A 82 -18.01 11.27 0.36
CA LYS A 82 -18.05 11.30 -1.11
C LYS A 82 -19.34 10.65 -1.61
N ASN A 83 -19.94 11.26 -2.63
CA ASN A 83 -21.18 10.79 -3.26
C ASN A 83 -22.32 10.52 -2.26
N ASN A 84 -22.38 11.30 -1.17
CA ASN A 84 -23.35 11.14 -0.07
C ASN A 84 -23.39 9.71 0.52
N ALA A 85 -22.25 9.01 0.52
CA ALA A 85 -22.17 7.60 0.86
C ALA A 85 -22.54 7.29 2.31
N GLU A 86 -22.00 8.06 3.25
CA GLU A 86 -22.28 7.88 4.69
C GLU A 86 -23.12 9.02 5.28
N PHE A 87 -23.11 10.18 4.62
CA PHE A 87 -23.83 11.38 5.08
C PHE A 87 -24.30 12.23 3.91
N GLU A 88 -25.52 12.73 4.05
CA GLU A 88 -26.18 13.56 3.06
C GLU A 88 -26.80 14.77 3.74
N VAL A 89 -26.46 15.97 3.26
CA VAL A 89 -27.16 17.20 3.64
C VAL A 89 -28.14 17.56 2.53
N LYS A 90 -29.44 17.50 2.84
CA LYS A 90 -30.49 18.00 1.95
C LYS A 90 -30.70 19.48 2.22
N TYR A 91 -30.77 20.25 1.13
CA TYR A 91 -30.94 21.69 1.18
C TYR A 91 -32.28 22.08 0.57
N LYS A 92 -32.91 23.07 1.18
CA LYS A 92 -34.09 23.76 0.62
C LYS A 92 -33.74 24.37 -0.74
N LYS A 93 -34.77 24.67 -1.54
CA LYS A 93 -34.63 25.30 -2.86
C LYS A 93 -33.80 26.59 -2.74
N LYS A 94 -32.69 26.65 -3.48
CA LYS A 94 -31.69 27.74 -3.43
C LYS A 94 -32.37 29.09 -3.70
N LYS A 95 -32.32 30.03 -2.74
CA LYS A 95 -32.93 31.36 -2.83
C LYS A 95 -31.95 32.49 -3.21
N GLY A 96 -30.65 32.21 -3.31
CA GLY A 96 -29.61 33.19 -3.64
C GLY A 96 -28.30 32.53 -4.10
N PRO A 97 -27.22 33.29 -4.35
CA PRO A 97 -25.97 32.74 -4.92
C PRO A 97 -25.23 31.76 -3.99
N TYR A 98 -25.38 31.93 -2.67
CA TYR A 98 -24.77 31.09 -1.63
C TYR A 98 -25.82 30.34 -0.81
N ARG A 99 -25.42 29.20 -0.22
CA ARG A 99 -26.22 28.49 0.79
C ARG A 99 -25.81 28.95 2.17
N ILE A 100 -26.78 29.20 3.05
CA ILE A 100 -26.56 29.55 4.46
C ILE A 100 -26.99 28.39 5.37
N PRO A 101 -26.54 28.31 6.64
CA PRO A 101 -26.93 27.23 7.55
C PRO A 101 -28.46 27.00 7.66
N GLY A 102 -29.27 28.06 7.56
CA GLY A 102 -30.74 27.97 7.57
C GLY A 102 -31.37 27.30 6.34
N ASP A 103 -30.59 27.07 5.28
CA ASP A 103 -31.01 26.38 4.06
C ASP A 103 -30.95 24.86 4.19
N VAL A 104 -30.36 24.32 5.26
CA VAL A 104 -30.38 22.88 5.54
C VAL A 104 -31.82 22.47 5.85
N GLU A 105 -32.31 21.49 5.09
CA GLU A 105 -33.64 20.88 5.26
C GLU A 105 -33.56 19.64 6.15
N ALA A 106 -32.57 18.78 5.89
CA ALA A 106 -32.35 17.56 6.66
C ALA A 106 -30.89 17.12 6.56
N GLU A 107 -30.41 16.54 7.65
CA GLU A 107 -29.14 15.81 7.70
C GLU A 107 -29.46 14.32 7.82
N ILE A 108 -29.03 13.53 6.84
CA ILE A 108 -29.31 12.10 6.78
C ILE A 108 -28.01 11.35 7.02
N LYS A 109 -27.95 10.63 8.14
CA LYS A 109 -26.85 9.74 8.50
C LYS A 109 -27.14 8.34 7.95
N HIS A 110 -26.40 7.95 6.90
CA HIS A 110 -26.54 6.63 6.29
C HIS A 110 -25.74 5.56 7.03
N SER A 111 -24.76 5.97 7.83
CA SER A 111 -23.92 5.10 8.66
C SER A 111 -23.78 5.62 10.09
N ILE A 112 -23.67 4.72 11.06
CA ILE A 112 -23.48 5.02 12.49
C ILE A 112 -22.57 3.94 13.09
N TYR A 113 -21.42 4.33 13.63
CA TYR A 113 -20.46 3.42 14.25
C TYR A 113 -19.43 4.16 15.11
N PHE A 114 -18.72 3.40 15.96
CA PHE A 114 -17.54 3.88 16.67
C PHE A 114 -16.46 2.79 16.79
N PHE A 115 -15.24 3.24 17.05
CA PHE A 115 -14.05 2.43 17.27
C PHE A 115 -13.39 2.81 18.60
N ILE A 116 -12.81 1.81 19.26
CA ILE A 116 -11.97 2.01 20.43
C ILE A 116 -10.59 1.47 20.11
N TYR A 117 -9.60 2.33 20.28
CA TYR A 117 -8.19 1.97 20.17
C TYR A 117 -7.51 2.08 21.52
N TYR A 118 -6.69 1.10 21.87
CA TYR A 118 -5.82 1.17 23.03
C TYR A 118 -4.54 1.96 22.71
N MET A 119 -4.25 3.00 23.48
CA MET A 119 -3.17 3.94 23.21
C MET A 119 -1.91 3.68 24.02
N GLY A 120 -2.02 2.87 25.06
CA GLY A 120 -0.99 2.61 26.07
C GLY A 120 -1.48 3.09 27.43
N LYS A 121 -0.53 3.36 28.33
CA LYS A 121 -0.81 3.98 29.63
C LYS A 121 -0.27 5.40 29.68
N ASP A 122 -0.90 6.24 30.50
CA ASP A 122 -0.35 7.55 30.85
C ASP A 122 0.73 7.46 31.94
N ASP A 123 1.34 8.59 32.29
CA ASP A 123 2.40 8.67 33.32
C ASP A 123 1.93 8.21 34.71
N ASN A 124 0.62 8.10 34.94
CA ASN A 124 0.03 7.61 36.18
C ASN A 124 -0.39 6.13 36.08
N GLU A 125 0.14 5.39 35.09
CA GLU A 125 -0.16 3.98 34.83
C GLU A 125 -1.64 3.71 34.47
N GLN A 126 -2.38 4.72 34.01
CA GLN A 126 -3.78 4.58 33.64
C GLN A 126 -3.94 4.28 32.16
N ASP A 127 -4.79 3.33 31.83
CA ASP A 127 -5.09 3.00 30.44
C ASP A 127 -5.69 4.20 29.68
N LEU A 128 -5.09 4.49 28.55
CA LEU A 128 -5.55 5.49 27.59
C LEU A 128 -6.19 4.81 26.38
N PHE A 129 -7.31 5.36 25.96
CA PHE A 129 -8.03 4.93 24.77
C PHE A 129 -8.20 6.10 23.80
N CYS A 130 -8.28 5.81 22.51
CA CYS A 130 -8.82 6.73 21.52
C CYS A 130 -10.24 6.26 21.19
N PHE A 131 -11.21 7.16 21.33
CA PHE A 131 -12.60 6.94 20.94
C PHE A 131 -12.85 7.71 19.65
N GLU A 132 -13.20 6.98 18.58
CA GLU A 132 -13.40 7.53 17.24
C GLU A 132 -14.77 7.12 16.71
N GLY A 133 -15.47 8.00 16.00
CA GLY A 133 -16.74 7.66 15.37
C GLY A 133 -17.30 8.77 14.49
N ASN A 134 -18.48 8.52 13.94
CA ASN A 134 -19.13 9.41 12.98
C ASN A 134 -20.47 9.99 13.46
N ASP A 135 -20.87 9.70 14.70
CA ASP A 135 -22.11 10.21 15.27
C ASP A 135 -22.04 10.40 16.78
N ILE A 136 -21.56 11.56 17.23
CA ILE A 136 -21.34 11.81 18.66
C ILE A 136 -22.65 11.80 19.47
N GLU A 137 -23.76 12.21 18.86
CA GLU A 137 -25.07 12.34 19.52
C GLU A 137 -25.62 10.98 19.94
N SER A 138 -25.42 9.97 19.09
CA SER A 138 -25.83 8.59 19.36
C SER A 138 -25.04 7.96 20.52
N PHE A 139 -23.82 8.45 20.79
CA PHE A 139 -22.92 7.87 21.80
C PHE A 139 -22.67 8.78 23.01
N GLN A 140 -23.34 9.92 23.11
CA GLN A 140 -23.09 10.89 24.18
C GLN A 140 -23.27 10.32 25.60
N SER A 141 -24.14 9.32 25.77
CA SER A 141 -24.45 8.72 27.07
C SER A 141 -23.29 7.91 27.66
N ILE A 142 -22.31 7.52 26.85
CA ILE A 142 -21.12 6.79 27.29
C ILE A 142 -19.89 7.69 27.40
N ILE A 143 -20.05 9.01 27.24
CA ILE A 143 -18.97 10.00 27.17
C ILE A 143 -19.16 11.06 28.23
N LYS A 144 -18.07 11.42 28.91
CA LYS A 144 -18.03 12.56 29.84
C LYS A 144 -16.98 13.56 29.35
N PHE A 145 -17.45 14.72 28.88
CA PHE A 145 -16.56 15.82 28.49
C PHE A 145 -16.04 16.57 29.72
N LYS A 146 -14.80 17.10 29.63
CA LYS A 146 -14.29 18.04 30.62
C LYS A 146 -15.11 19.34 30.58
N SER A 147 -15.17 20.04 31.72
CA SER A 147 -15.87 21.32 31.86
C SER A 147 -15.46 22.31 30.77
N GLY A 148 -16.43 22.85 30.03
CA GLY A 148 -16.21 23.86 28.98
C GLY A 148 -16.23 23.32 27.54
N LEU A 149 -16.15 22.00 27.33
CA LEU A 149 -16.42 21.39 26.01
C LEU A 149 -17.86 20.88 25.96
N GLY A 150 -18.66 21.44 25.05
CA GLY A 150 -20.04 21.02 24.79
C GLY A 150 -20.15 20.01 23.65
N ILE A 151 -21.25 19.28 23.61
CA ILE A 151 -21.54 18.33 22.51
C ILE A 151 -21.67 19.02 21.15
N GLU A 152 -22.10 20.28 21.12
CA GLU A 152 -22.24 21.08 19.90
C GLU A 152 -20.91 21.24 19.15
N TYR A 153 -19.77 21.31 19.85
CA TYR A 153 -18.45 21.33 19.21
C TYR A 153 -18.23 20.07 18.38
N TRP A 154 -18.50 18.90 18.96
CA TRP A 154 -18.33 17.61 18.30
C TRP A 154 -19.42 17.36 17.26
N ARG A 155 -20.64 17.86 17.48
CA ARG A 155 -21.73 17.76 16.52
C ARG A 155 -21.41 18.50 15.23
N SER A 156 -20.71 19.64 15.33
CA SER A 156 -20.25 20.36 14.13
C SER A 156 -19.23 19.56 13.31
N LYS A 157 -18.61 18.53 13.91
CA LYS A 157 -17.72 17.60 13.23
C LYS A 157 -18.51 16.36 12.81
N TYR A 158 -18.52 16.08 11.50
CA TYR A 158 -19.05 14.82 10.98
C TYR A 158 -18.26 13.60 11.47
N TRP A 159 -16.96 13.78 11.76
CA TRP A 159 -16.06 12.76 12.26
C TRP A 159 -15.35 13.24 13.53
N PHE A 160 -15.39 12.46 14.60
CA PHE A 160 -14.70 12.79 15.84
C PHE A 160 -13.68 11.72 16.22
N ALA A 161 -12.59 12.14 16.85
CA ALA A 161 -11.65 11.26 17.51
C ALA A 161 -11.03 11.99 18.70
N PHE A 162 -10.98 11.38 19.88
CA PHE A 162 -10.36 12.00 21.05
C PHE A 162 -9.75 10.96 21.98
N ILE A 163 -8.75 11.40 22.76
CA ILE A 163 -8.14 10.59 23.79
C ILE A 163 -8.97 10.64 25.07
N CYS A 164 -9.16 9.49 25.70
CA CYS A 164 -9.95 9.35 26.92
C CYS A 164 -9.36 8.29 27.86
N ASN A 165 -9.77 8.37 29.13
CA ASN A 165 -9.64 7.27 30.08
C ASN A 165 -11.02 6.66 30.33
N TYR A 166 -11.08 5.40 30.73
CA TYR A 166 -12.32 4.75 31.12
C TYR A 166 -12.44 4.65 32.65
N ARG A 167 -13.50 5.23 33.23
CA ARG A 167 -13.80 5.19 34.67
C ARG A 167 -15.30 5.36 34.90
N GLU A 168 -15.82 4.75 35.97
CA GLU A 168 -17.24 4.86 36.35
C GLU A 168 -18.18 4.53 35.17
N ASP A 169 -17.86 3.49 34.42
CA ASP A 169 -18.57 3.05 33.21
C ASP A 169 -18.68 4.10 32.08
N MET A 170 -17.82 5.12 32.10
CA MET A 170 -17.82 6.24 31.14
C MET A 170 -16.44 6.45 30.51
N LEU A 171 -16.44 6.91 29.26
CA LEU A 171 -15.26 7.40 28.56
C LEU A 171 -15.05 8.88 28.89
N ILE A 172 -14.06 9.18 29.73
CA ILE A 172 -13.75 10.53 30.19
C ILE A 172 -12.77 11.18 29.21
N HIS A 173 -13.24 12.19 28.48
CA HIS A 173 -12.44 12.95 27.51
C HIS A 173 -11.22 13.60 28.18
N ARG A 174 -10.04 13.47 27.55
CA ARG A 174 -8.79 14.10 27.97
C ARG A 174 -8.42 15.29 27.09
N TYR A 175 -8.29 15.06 25.78
CA TYR A 175 -7.92 16.03 24.73
C TYR A 175 -8.27 15.48 23.33
N ASP A 176 -8.36 16.36 22.33
CA ASP A 176 -8.64 15.98 20.93
C ASP A 176 -7.43 15.25 20.34
N LEU A 177 -7.65 14.29 19.44
CA LEU A 177 -6.58 13.62 18.72
C LEU A 177 -5.69 14.62 17.94
N ASN A 178 -6.29 15.75 17.56
CA ASN A 178 -5.67 16.81 16.77
C ASN A 178 -5.04 17.92 17.64
N ASP A 179 -5.13 17.84 18.97
CA ASP A 179 -4.50 18.82 19.85
C ASP A 179 -2.98 18.67 19.88
N ARG A 180 -2.26 19.79 19.92
CA ARG A 180 -0.82 19.82 20.20
C ARG A 180 -0.63 19.90 21.70
N LEU A 181 0.03 18.91 22.30
CA LEU A 181 0.31 18.86 23.73
C LEU A 181 1.56 19.70 24.13
N GLY A 182 1.84 20.77 23.39
CA GLY A 182 3.06 21.58 23.48
C GLY A 182 3.26 22.35 24.79
N GLU A 183 4.15 23.35 24.75
CA GLU A 183 4.60 24.11 25.94
C GLU A 183 3.45 24.63 26.81
N TYR A 184 3.53 24.30 28.10
CA TYR A 184 2.73 24.95 29.12
C TYR A 184 3.64 25.50 30.22
N ARG A 185 3.29 26.70 30.72
CA ARG A 185 3.97 27.35 31.82
C ARG A 185 3.29 27.04 33.14
N ARG A 186 4.08 26.66 34.15
CA ARG A 186 3.65 26.55 35.53
C ARG A 186 4.77 27.07 36.43
N ASP A 187 4.44 27.97 37.36
CA ASP A 187 5.37 28.52 38.36
C ASP A 187 6.69 29.06 37.76
N ASP A 188 6.60 29.90 36.72
CA ASP A 188 7.73 30.47 35.95
C ASP A 188 8.68 29.46 35.28
N ILE A 189 8.30 28.18 35.22
CA ILE A 189 9.02 27.12 34.52
C ILE A 189 8.26 26.74 33.25
N THR A 190 8.96 26.78 32.12
CA THR A 190 8.46 26.30 30.82
C THR A 190 8.74 24.81 30.69
N TYR A 191 7.68 23.99 30.57
CA TYR A 191 7.81 22.57 30.28
C TYR A 191 7.75 22.33 28.77
N TYR A 192 8.77 21.68 28.22
CA TYR A 192 8.84 21.32 26.80
C TYR A 192 8.19 19.96 26.59
N GLY A 193 6.99 19.95 25.98
CA GLY A 193 6.26 18.73 25.59
C GLY A 193 6.54 18.31 24.14
N ASP A 194 5.98 17.16 23.73
CA ASP A 194 5.99 16.75 22.32
C ASP A 194 5.06 17.67 21.51
N TYR A 195 5.63 18.44 20.57
CA TYR A 195 4.89 19.40 19.75
C TYR A 195 4.06 18.75 18.64
N LYS A 196 4.21 17.43 18.40
CA LYS A 196 3.38 16.68 17.45
C LYS A 196 2.00 16.43 18.03
N ARG A 197 0.96 16.52 17.19
CA ARG A 197 -0.38 16.05 17.57
C ARG A 197 -0.32 14.54 17.76
N GLU A 198 -1.19 13.98 18.60
CA GLU A 198 -1.26 12.51 18.71
C GLU A 198 -1.59 11.87 17.36
N GLN A 199 -2.46 12.50 16.54
CA GLN A 199 -2.73 12.09 15.16
C GLN A 199 -1.46 11.97 14.30
N ASP A 200 -0.47 12.84 14.52
CA ASP A 200 0.77 12.87 13.73
C ASP A 200 1.67 11.65 14.01
N LYS A 201 1.40 10.87 15.07
CA LYS A 201 2.11 9.63 15.42
C LYS A 201 1.43 8.36 14.91
N LEU A 202 0.20 8.48 14.40
CA LEU A 202 -0.67 7.37 14.06
C LEU A 202 -0.82 7.25 12.55
N VAL A 203 -1.01 6.03 12.07
CA VAL A 203 -1.46 5.80 10.70
C VAL A 203 -2.23 4.48 10.56
N ILE A 204 -3.24 4.49 9.68
CA ILE A 204 -3.90 3.29 9.19
C ILE A 204 -3.63 3.19 7.68
N ILE A 205 -2.95 2.13 7.26
CA ILE A 205 -2.58 1.86 5.87
C ILE A 205 -3.47 0.75 5.35
N SER A 206 -4.21 0.99 4.27
CA SER A 206 -5.09 0.00 3.64
C SER A 206 -4.54 -0.41 2.27
N LEU A 207 -4.03 -1.64 2.16
CA LEU A 207 -3.48 -2.23 0.93
C LEU A 207 -4.51 -3.12 0.22
N ARG A 208 -4.94 -2.72 -0.97
CA ARG A 208 -6.01 -3.39 -1.74
C ARG A 208 -5.65 -3.59 -3.19
N GLU A 209 -6.22 -4.57 -3.88
CA GLU A 209 -5.98 -4.68 -5.33
C GLU A 209 -6.75 -3.61 -6.11
N ASN A 210 -8.03 -3.46 -5.82
CA ASN A 210 -8.91 -2.52 -6.50
C ASN A 210 -9.51 -1.55 -5.48
N LEU A 211 -9.43 -0.26 -5.79
CA LEU A 211 -10.19 0.77 -5.09
C LEU A 211 -11.49 1.00 -5.83
N ASN A 212 -12.57 1.23 -5.09
CA ASN A 212 -13.84 1.58 -5.67
C ASN A 212 -13.90 3.10 -5.88
N ASP A 213 -13.92 3.54 -7.13
CA ASP A 213 -13.93 4.96 -7.53
C ASP A 213 -15.15 5.74 -7.00
N LYS A 214 -16.18 5.04 -6.50
CA LYS A 214 -17.29 5.67 -5.76
C LYS A 214 -16.82 6.34 -4.47
N TYR A 215 -15.81 5.77 -3.81
CA TYR A 215 -15.35 6.21 -2.48
C TYR A 215 -13.91 6.72 -2.49
N TYR A 216 -13.08 6.24 -3.42
CA TYR A 216 -11.67 6.56 -3.49
C TYR A 216 -11.35 7.35 -4.77
N ASP A 217 -10.34 8.19 -4.71
CA ASP A 217 -9.73 8.80 -5.89
C ASP A 217 -8.20 8.85 -5.73
N TYR A 218 -7.53 9.59 -6.64
CA TYR A 218 -6.09 9.76 -6.57
C TYR A 218 -5.62 10.38 -5.23
N SER A 219 -6.37 11.33 -4.65
CA SER A 219 -6.02 11.94 -3.36
C SER A 219 -6.01 10.92 -2.23
N SER A 220 -6.91 9.92 -2.27
CA SER A 220 -7.00 8.82 -1.30
C SER A 220 -5.72 7.98 -1.16
N THR A 221 -4.77 8.12 -2.09
CA THR A 221 -3.47 7.45 -2.08
C THR A 221 -2.31 8.30 -1.51
N LYS A 222 -2.51 9.62 -1.32
CA LYS A 222 -1.46 10.55 -0.88
C LYS A 222 -1.35 10.65 0.64
N PRO A 223 -0.17 10.72 1.25
CA PRO A 223 -0.04 10.99 2.69
C PRO A 223 -0.39 12.46 2.98
N GLU A 224 -1.68 12.77 3.10
CA GLU A 224 -2.18 14.09 3.51
C GLU A 224 -2.24 14.17 5.04
N ASP A 225 -2.68 15.31 5.61
CA ASP A 225 -2.86 15.52 7.05
C ASP A 225 -3.92 14.59 7.71
N ASP A 226 -4.49 13.64 6.95
CA ASP A 226 -5.28 12.52 7.48
C ASP A 226 -4.36 11.36 7.86
N TYR A 227 -4.64 10.71 8.99
CA TYR A 227 -3.87 9.54 9.43
C TYR A 227 -4.32 8.24 8.76
N LYS A 228 -5.36 8.27 7.91
CA LYS A 228 -5.82 7.11 7.13
C LYS A 228 -5.35 7.21 5.67
N ILE A 229 -4.77 6.14 5.13
CA ILE A 229 -4.24 6.09 3.76
C ILE A 229 -4.73 4.81 3.08
N SER A 230 -5.32 4.93 1.88
CA SER A 230 -5.76 3.79 1.08
C SER A 230 -4.96 3.70 -0.20
N VAL A 231 -4.31 2.56 -0.43
CA VAL A 231 -3.35 2.40 -1.53
C VAL A 231 -3.65 1.13 -2.32
N PRO A 232 -3.79 1.23 -3.64
CA PRO A 232 -3.89 0.05 -4.48
C PRO A 232 -2.50 -0.60 -4.58
N ARG A 233 -2.41 -1.95 -4.58
CA ARG A 233 -1.18 -2.76 -4.57
C ARG A 233 -0.17 -2.47 -5.70
N ARG A 234 -0.50 -1.59 -6.66
CA ARG A 234 0.30 -1.32 -7.86
C ARG A 234 0.49 0.16 -8.22
N ASN A 235 -0.23 1.12 -7.62
CA ASN A 235 -0.19 2.53 -8.10
C ASN A 235 0.62 3.47 -7.23
N ALA A 236 1.73 2.99 -6.67
CA ALA A 236 2.67 3.93 -6.12
C ALA A 236 3.54 4.50 -7.24
N TYR A 237 3.49 5.82 -7.37
CA TYR A 237 4.12 6.57 -8.46
C TYR A 237 5.66 6.51 -8.39
N PHE A 238 6.22 6.06 -7.26
CA PHE A 238 7.66 6.00 -7.02
C PHE A 238 8.32 4.72 -7.56
N GLN A 239 8.51 4.65 -8.88
CA GLN A 239 9.03 3.46 -9.54
C GLN A 239 10.47 3.09 -9.09
N SER A 240 11.35 4.06 -8.74
CA SER A 240 12.74 3.79 -8.34
C SER A 240 12.86 3.00 -7.04
N ASN A 241 12.18 3.48 -6.01
CA ASN A 241 12.29 2.94 -4.66
C ASN A 241 11.64 1.57 -4.56
N LEU A 242 10.51 1.39 -5.25
CA LEU A 242 9.87 0.10 -5.36
C LEU A 242 10.74 -0.90 -6.12
N LEU A 243 11.35 -0.51 -7.24
CA LEU A 243 12.27 -1.38 -7.97
C LEU A 243 13.48 -1.76 -7.11
N THR A 244 14.09 -0.78 -6.44
CA THR A 244 15.20 -1.00 -5.51
C THR A 244 14.84 -2.01 -4.43
N MET A 245 13.69 -1.84 -3.78
CA MET A 245 13.22 -2.75 -2.74
C MET A 245 12.94 -4.14 -3.29
N LYS A 246 12.26 -4.27 -4.44
CA LYS A 246 12.03 -5.56 -5.10
C LYS A 246 13.34 -6.28 -5.39
N VAL A 247 14.35 -5.57 -5.89
CA VAL A 247 15.67 -6.14 -6.21
C VAL A 247 16.41 -6.54 -4.93
N GLN A 248 16.41 -5.71 -3.88
CA GLN A 248 17.02 -6.05 -2.59
C GLN A 248 16.38 -7.28 -1.95
N MET A 249 15.05 -7.35 -1.98
CA MET A 249 14.29 -8.49 -1.46
C MET A 249 14.59 -9.76 -2.25
N LEU A 250 14.56 -9.70 -3.58
CA LEU A 250 14.92 -10.81 -4.44
C LEU A 250 16.35 -11.27 -4.14
N TYR A 251 17.30 -10.34 -4.06
CA TYR A 251 18.69 -10.63 -3.70
C TYR A 251 18.82 -11.33 -2.35
N LYS A 252 18.10 -10.87 -1.31
CA LYS A 252 18.05 -11.53 0.01
C LYS A 252 17.52 -12.97 -0.09
N GLN A 253 16.53 -13.23 -0.93
CA GLN A 253 16.03 -14.59 -1.18
C GLN A 253 17.09 -15.45 -1.87
N LEU A 254 17.82 -14.94 -2.87
CA LEU A 254 18.90 -15.66 -3.57
C LEU A 254 20.04 -16.12 -2.64
N GLN A 255 20.25 -15.43 -1.50
CA GLN A 255 21.28 -15.81 -0.53
C GLN A 255 20.86 -17.00 0.35
N LYS A 256 19.58 -17.37 0.40
CA LYS A 256 19.11 -18.52 1.22
C LYS A 256 19.60 -19.85 0.60
N PRO A 257 20.20 -20.77 1.39
CA PRO A 257 20.82 -22.00 0.86
C PRO A 257 19.83 -23.08 0.37
N LYS A 258 18.58 -23.08 0.84
CA LYS A 258 17.51 -24.01 0.41
C LYS A 258 16.24 -23.23 0.07
N ARG A 259 16.17 -22.73 -1.16
CA ARG A 259 15.06 -21.94 -1.68
C ARG A 259 13.94 -22.87 -2.15
N LEU A 260 12.78 -22.82 -1.48
CA LEU A 260 11.55 -23.41 -2.02
C LEU A 260 10.87 -22.49 -3.04
N LEU A 261 11.20 -21.19 -2.99
CA LEU A 261 10.63 -20.09 -3.76
C LEU A 261 11.76 -19.24 -4.30
N PHE A 262 11.52 -18.52 -5.39
CA PHE A 262 12.57 -17.86 -6.15
C PHE A 262 13.64 -18.85 -6.61
N GLN A 263 13.21 -19.96 -7.23
CA GLN A 263 14.06 -21.11 -7.55
C GLN A 263 15.05 -20.85 -8.67
N ASN A 264 14.79 -19.87 -9.54
CA ASN A 264 15.71 -19.55 -10.63
C ASN A 264 17.06 -19.09 -10.06
N ASP A 265 18.15 -19.55 -10.66
CA ASP A 265 19.51 -19.13 -10.27
C ASP A 265 19.89 -17.76 -10.84
N ASN A 266 19.16 -17.32 -11.86
CA ASN A 266 19.36 -16.04 -12.53
C ASN A 266 18.01 -15.36 -12.81
N TYR A 267 17.89 -14.12 -12.35
CA TYR A 267 16.82 -13.20 -12.69
C TYR A 267 17.41 -12.03 -13.47
N THR A 268 16.61 -11.33 -14.26
CA THR A 268 17.15 -10.25 -15.09
C THR A 268 16.36 -8.97 -14.86
N ILE A 269 17.02 -7.88 -14.49
CA ILE A 269 16.44 -6.54 -14.60
C ILE A 269 16.51 -6.15 -16.06
N LYS A 270 15.35 -5.96 -16.68
CA LYS A 270 15.21 -5.41 -18.02
C LYS A 270 14.79 -3.95 -17.91
N ILE A 271 15.61 -3.09 -18.51
CA ILE A 271 15.45 -1.64 -18.58
C ILE A 271 15.20 -1.31 -20.05
N SER A 272 13.94 -1.34 -20.45
CA SER A 272 13.51 -0.89 -21.77
C SER A 272 13.73 0.62 -21.86
N TYR A 273 14.13 1.12 -23.01
CA TYR A 273 14.25 2.56 -23.24
C TYR A 273 13.56 2.97 -24.53
N ASN A 274 13.11 4.21 -24.61
CA ASN A 274 12.44 4.71 -25.80
C ASN A 274 13.45 4.83 -26.97
N SER A 275 13.42 3.85 -27.86
CA SER A 275 14.25 3.78 -29.07
C SER A 275 13.52 4.25 -30.34
N HIS A 276 12.26 4.68 -30.26
CA HIS A 276 11.44 4.97 -31.45
C HIS A 276 12.00 6.12 -32.31
N PHE A 277 12.80 7.02 -31.73
CA PHE A 277 13.46 8.10 -32.46
C PHE A 277 14.66 7.65 -33.31
N LEU A 278 15.03 6.37 -33.23
CA LEU A 278 16.10 5.75 -34.01
C LEU A 278 15.63 5.18 -35.36
N THR A 279 14.33 5.15 -35.66
CA THR A 279 13.78 4.50 -36.88
C THR A 279 13.46 5.46 -38.02
N ASP A 280 13.32 6.77 -37.75
CA ASP A 280 13.11 7.76 -38.80
C ASP A 280 14.45 8.28 -39.28
N GLY A 281 14.90 7.72 -40.41
CA GLY A 281 16.16 8.06 -41.06
C GLY A 281 16.22 9.54 -41.46
N ILE A 282 16.79 10.37 -40.59
CA ILE A 282 17.32 11.68 -40.98
C ILE A 282 18.77 11.45 -41.38
N ASN A 283 18.95 11.18 -42.67
CA ASN A 283 20.25 11.04 -43.30
C ASN A 283 20.82 12.45 -43.55
N ASP A 284 21.26 13.14 -42.51
CA ASP A 284 21.92 14.44 -42.65
C ASP A 284 23.27 14.41 -41.92
N LYS A 285 24.35 14.55 -42.70
CA LYS A 285 25.75 14.36 -42.25
C LYS A 285 26.18 15.32 -41.12
N ASN A 286 25.35 16.31 -40.76
CA ASN A 286 25.63 17.33 -39.76
C ASN A 286 24.49 17.61 -38.76
N LYS A 287 23.48 16.73 -38.59
CA LYS A 287 22.38 17.01 -37.64
C LYS A 287 22.01 15.82 -36.76
N LEU A 288 22.04 16.06 -35.44
CA LEU A 288 21.30 15.43 -34.31
C LEU A 288 21.25 13.89 -34.16
N LEU A 289 21.60 13.10 -35.17
CA LEU A 289 21.39 11.65 -35.23
C LEU A 289 22.53 10.97 -35.99
N MET A 290 23.46 10.36 -35.26
CA MET A 290 24.75 9.84 -35.73
C MET A 290 24.81 8.32 -35.85
N GLN A 291 23.69 7.64 -36.11
CA GLN A 291 23.69 6.18 -36.35
C GLN A 291 24.75 5.72 -37.37
N PHE A 292 25.16 6.58 -38.31
CA PHE A 292 26.16 6.28 -39.34
C PHE A 292 27.60 6.74 -39.03
N SER A 293 27.86 7.43 -37.91
CA SER A 293 29.19 8.00 -37.58
C SER A 293 29.95 7.27 -36.47
N TYR A 294 29.45 6.18 -35.88
CA TYR A 294 30.17 5.46 -34.83
C TYR A 294 31.17 4.43 -35.37
N ASN A 295 31.61 4.54 -36.63
CA ASN A 295 32.46 3.53 -37.27
C ASN A 295 33.76 3.29 -36.50
N GLU A 296 34.25 4.31 -35.82
CA GLU A 296 35.47 4.34 -35.02
C GLU A 296 35.30 3.69 -33.63
N LEU A 297 34.08 3.42 -33.19
CA LEU A 297 33.77 2.83 -31.88
C LEU A 297 33.68 1.31 -31.94
N ASN A 298 34.04 0.64 -30.83
CA ASN A 298 33.81 -0.79 -30.68
C ASN A 298 32.31 -1.11 -30.50
N GLY A 299 31.94 -2.39 -30.60
CA GLY A 299 30.53 -2.82 -30.52
C GLY A 299 29.82 -2.34 -29.26
N ARG A 300 30.46 -2.39 -28.08
CA ARG A 300 29.86 -1.93 -26.82
C ARG A 300 29.72 -0.41 -26.77
N GLU A 301 30.75 0.31 -27.22
CA GLU A 301 30.74 1.77 -27.28
C GLU A 301 29.63 2.29 -28.20
N LYS A 302 29.38 1.61 -29.32
CA LYS A 302 28.25 1.89 -30.22
C LYS A 302 26.91 1.79 -29.49
N GLU A 303 26.69 0.72 -28.72
CA GLU A 303 25.45 0.55 -27.96
C GLU A 303 25.30 1.61 -26.85
N ILE A 304 26.39 1.98 -26.18
CA ILE A 304 26.37 3.09 -25.20
C ILE A 304 25.94 4.40 -25.89
N CYS A 305 26.54 4.73 -27.03
CA CYS A 305 26.18 5.93 -27.78
C CYS A 305 24.72 5.90 -28.25
N LYS A 306 24.20 4.75 -28.70
CA LYS A 306 22.78 4.62 -29.07
C LYS A 306 21.83 4.95 -27.92
N VAL A 307 22.08 4.42 -26.72
CA VAL A 307 21.24 4.72 -25.55
C VAL A 307 21.27 6.21 -25.21
N LEU A 308 22.46 6.81 -25.19
CA LEU A 308 22.63 8.23 -24.88
C LEU A 308 22.00 9.14 -25.96
N GLU A 309 22.13 8.76 -27.23
CA GLU A 309 21.49 9.43 -28.35
C GLU A 309 19.97 9.38 -28.22
N SER A 310 19.38 8.21 -27.98
CA SER A 310 17.95 8.07 -27.74
C SER A 310 17.46 8.92 -26.57
N LEU A 311 18.24 9.02 -25.49
CA LEU A 311 17.91 9.88 -24.35
C LEU A 311 17.89 11.36 -24.75
N VAL A 312 18.92 11.84 -25.45
CA VAL A 312 19.00 13.24 -25.89
C VAL A 312 17.82 13.58 -26.79
N GLN A 313 17.44 12.68 -27.71
CA GLN A 313 16.29 12.87 -28.58
C GLN A 313 14.97 12.87 -27.82
N TYR A 314 14.79 11.93 -26.90
CA TYR A 314 13.61 11.87 -26.05
C TYR A 314 13.47 13.15 -25.23
N PHE A 315 14.54 13.57 -24.55
CA PHE A 315 14.57 14.79 -23.74
C PHE A 315 14.20 16.01 -24.59
N PHE A 316 14.80 16.15 -25.76
CA PHE A 316 14.50 17.25 -26.69
C PHE A 316 13.05 17.26 -27.18
N ASN A 317 12.46 16.09 -27.48
CA ASN A 317 11.06 16.02 -27.92
C ASN A 317 10.09 16.25 -26.75
N SER A 318 10.39 15.72 -25.56
CA SER A 318 9.55 15.89 -24.36
C SER A 318 9.39 17.36 -23.96
N ILE A 319 10.44 18.17 -24.10
CA ILE A 319 10.40 19.61 -23.82
C ILE A 319 9.58 20.37 -24.89
N ASN A 320 9.68 19.97 -26.15
CA ASN A 320 8.91 20.59 -27.24
C ASN A 320 7.39 20.35 -27.11
N ASP A 321 6.97 19.23 -26.50
CA ASP A 321 5.55 18.92 -26.31
C ASP A 321 4.92 19.67 -25.11
N ILE A 322 5.72 20.18 -24.17
CA ILE A 322 5.25 20.89 -22.97
C ILE A 322 4.93 22.37 -23.25
N GLU A 323 5.56 22.99 -24.26
CA GLU A 323 5.32 24.40 -24.61
C GLU A 323 4.33 24.55 -25.77
N ASN A 324 3.17 25.17 -25.48
CA ASN A 324 2.17 25.56 -26.48
C ASN A 324 2.79 26.48 -27.56
N SER A 325 2.97 25.92 -28.77
CA SER A 325 2.76 26.53 -30.11
C SER A 325 3.36 27.90 -30.51
N GLU A 326 4.06 28.66 -29.66
CA GLU A 326 4.58 30.00 -30.04
C GLU A 326 6.11 30.04 -30.30
N MET A 327 6.90 29.10 -29.77
CA MET A 327 8.35 28.99 -30.03
C MET A 327 8.71 27.65 -30.69
N LYS A 328 8.35 27.46 -31.95
CA LYS A 328 8.99 26.42 -32.78
C LYS A 328 10.40 26.86 -33.15
N VAL A 329 11.34 26.75 -32.21
CA VAL A 329 12.76 26.97 -32.49
C VAL A 329 13.23 25.89 -33.46
N ASN A 330 13.93 26.28 -34.52
CA ASN A 330 14.40 25.35 -35.54
C ASN A 330 15.45 24.39 -34.92
N LYS A 331 15.16 23.09 -34.93
CA LYS A 331 16.01 22.01 -34.37
C LYS A 331 17.45 22.09 -34.87
N GLU A 332 17.62 22.56 -36.10
CA GLU A 332 18.89 22.65 -36.80
C GLU A 332 19.73 23.84 -36.33
N GLU A 333 19.07 24.96 -36.02
CA GLU A 333 19.71 26.20 -35.61
C GLU A 333 20.25 26.09 -34.18
N LEU A 334 19.51 25.40 -33.31
CA LEU A 334 19.85 25.13 -31.90
C LEU A 334 21.18 24.37 -31.70
N ILE A 335 21.51 23.46 -32.62
CA ILE A 335 22.58 22.47 -32.45
C ILE A 335 23.68 22.61 -33.51
N SER A 336 23.49 23.46 -34.52
CA SER A 336 24.47 23.69 -35.60
C SER A 336 25.87 24.09 -35.12
N GLU A 337 25.96 24.79 -33.98
CA GLU A 337 27.23 25.22 -33.37
C GLU A 337 27.91 24.12 -32.53
N ILE A 338 27.19 23.06 -32.18
CA ILE A 338 27.71 21.97 -31.35
C ILE A 338 28.27 20.89 -32.28
N ILE A 339 29.59 20.69 -32.21
CA ILE A 339 30.29 19.71 -33.03
C ILE A 339 30.98 18.64 -32.19
N VAL A 340 31.09 17.44 -32.75
CA VAL A 340 31.86 16.35 -32.15
C VAL A 340 33.35 16.70 -32.22
N LYS A 341 33.94 17.08 -31.09
CA LYS A 341 35.36 17.45 -31.02
C LYS A 341 36.31 16.27 -31.22
N ARG A 342 35.90 15.06 -30.83
CA ARG A 342 36.71 13.84 -30.90
C ARG A 342 35.83 12.63 -31.21
N LYS A 343 36.17 11.87 -32.24
CA LYS A 343 35.50 10.60 -32.60
C LYS A 343 35.92 9.46 -31.67
N SER A 344 35.49 9.56 -30.41
CA SER A 344 35.79 8.62 -29.33
C SER A 344 34.59 8.60 -28.38
N LEU A 345 34.40 7.54 -27.59
CA LEU A 345 33.30 7.46 -26.63
C LEU A 345 33.21 8.73 -25.77
N LYS A 346 34.35 9.21 -25.25
CA LYS A 346 34.41 10.45 -24.47
C LYS A 346 33.91 11.66 -25.26
N GLY A 347 34.38 11.83 -26.50
CA GLY A 347 33.97 12.96 -27.32
C GLY A 347 32.49 12.93 -27.72
N TYR A 348 31.90 11.73 -27.89
CA TYR A 348 30.45 11.59 -28.10
C TYR A 348 29.64 11.90 -26.84
N LYS A 349 30.09 11.42 -25.65
CA LYS A 349 29.48 11.80 -24.36
C LYS A 349 29.50 13.32 -24.16
N ASP A 350 30.64 13.96 -24.41
CA ASP A 350 30.79 15.42 -24.28
C ASP A 350 29.89 16.17 -25.26
N TYR A 351 29.74 15.64 -26.49
CA TYR A 351 28.85 16.19 -27.52
C TYR A 351 27.38 16.15 -27.09
N TYR A 352 26.86 15.00 -26.66
CA TYR A 352 25.48 14.87 -26.17
C TYR A 352 25.23 15.69 -24.90
N SER A 353 26.19 15.73 -23.97
CA SER A 353 26.11 16.59 -22.79
C SER A 353 25.99 18.06 -23.17
N SER A 354 26.74 18.50 -24.20
CA SER A 354 26.66 19.86 -24.72
C SER A 354 25.29 20.17 -25.33
N ILE A 355 24.69 19.20 -26.04
CA ILE A 355 23.33 19.33 -26.58
C ILE A 355 22.32 19.46 -25.45
N ILE A 356 22.33 18.54 -24.48
CA ILE A 356 21.42 18.59 -23.33
C ILE A 356 21.56 19.91 -22.57
N LYS A 357 22.80 20.37 -22.35
CA LYS A 357 23.06 21.67 -21.73
C LYS A 357 22.41 22.80 -22.53
N ARG A 358 22.64 22.86 -23.84
CA ARG A 358 22.11 23.92 -24.69
C ARG A 358 20.59 23.95 -24.71
N ILE A 359 19.95 22.78 -24.76
CA ILE A 359 18.49 22.64 -24.67
C ILE A 359 18.03 23.14 -23.30
N SER A 360 18.66 22.68 -22.22
CA SER A 360 18.29 23.05 -20.86
C SER A 360 18.44 24.56 -20.62
N ASP A 361 19.54 25.17 -21.07
CA ASP A 361 19.79 26.63 -20.96
C ASP A 361 18.71 27.49 -21.67
N ILE A 362 17.99 26.92 -22.64
CA ILE A 362 16.99 27.65 -23.44
C ILE A 362 15.59 27.46 -22.86
N TYR A 363 15.25 26.25 -22.46
CA TYR A 363 13.89 25.88 -22.05
C TYR A 363 13.69 25.85 -20.53
N MET A 364 14.77 25.85 -19.74
CA MET A 364 14.69 25.86 -18.28
C MET A 364 15.07 27.23 -17.73
N LYS A 365 14.31 27.69 -16.74
CA LYS A 365 14.54 28.98 -16.07
C LYS A 365 15.39 28.85 -14.81
N ASP A 366 15.39 27.67 -14.18
CA ASP A 366 16.09 27.40 -12.93
C ASP A 366 17.46 26.77 -13.20
N GLU A 367 18.51 27.37 -12.65
CA GLU A 367 19.88 26.86 -12.78
C GLU A 367 20.06 25.53 -12.03
N ASP A 368 19.33 25.31 -10.93
CA ASP A 368 19.38 24.06 -10.16
C ASP A 368 18.81 22.89 -10.97
N ASP A 369 17.76 23.11 -11.76
CA ASP A 369 17.19 22.11 -12.67
C ASP A 369 18.16 21.77 -13.80
N ILE A 370 18.81 22.77 -14.41
CA ILE A 370 19.83 22.56 -15.45
C ILE A 370 20.98 21.71 -14.89
N GLN A 371 21.47 22.05 -13.69
CA GLN A 371 22.52 21.27 -13.02
C GLN A 371 22.05 19.84 -12.70
N HIS A 372 20.79 19.67 -12.30
CA HIS A 372 20.19 18.37 -12.04
C HIS A 372 20.18 17.48 -13.30
N VAL A 373 19.67 18.00 -14.42
CA VAL A 373 19.64 17.31 -15.72
C VAL A 373 21.04 16.85 -16.13
N LEU A 374 22.01 17.78 -16.10
CA LEU A 374 23.39 17.47 -16.48
C LEU A 374 24.02 16.43 -15.57
N LYS A 375 23.73 16.48 -14.27
CA LYS A 375 24.20 15.48 -13.31
C LYS A 375 23.63 14.09 -13.61
N CYS A 376 22.33 13.99 -13.90
CA CYS A 376 21.68 12.72 -14.25
C CYS A 376 22.25 12.13 -15.55
N TYR A 377 22.37 12.95 -16.59
CA TYR A 377 23.00 12.54 -17.85
C TYR A 377 24.43 12.02 -17.63
N ASN A 378 25.28 12.80 -16.94
CA ASN A 378 26.68 12.44 -16.75
C ASN A 378 26.83 11.17 -15.90
N ALA A 379 25.99 10.99 -14.88
CA ALA A 379 25.99 9.78 -14.06
C ALA A 379 25.62 8.53 -14.88
N LEU A 380 24.57 8.61 -15.70
CA LEU A 380 24.18 7.54 -16.60
C LEU A 380 25.28 7.21 -17.61
N ALA A 381 25.81 8.22 -18.29
CA ALA A 381 26.83 8.05 -19.32
C ALA A 381 28.12 7.44 -18.77
N GLU A 382 28.49 7.79 -17.54
CA GLU A 382 29.65 7.21 -16.86
C GLU A 382 29.38 5.76 -16.42
N GLU A 383 28.24 5.47 -15.81
CA GLU A 383 27.94 4.11 -15.35
C GLU A 383 27.80 3.12 -16.53
N LEU A 384 27.19 3.53 -17.66
CA LEU A 384 27.14 2.73 -18.90
C LEU A 384 28.56 2.41 -19.43
N SER A 385 29.47 3.37 -19.28
CA SER A 385 30.87 3.24 -19.71
C SER A 385 31.67 2.28 -18.82
N VAL A 386 31.52 2.40 -17.49
CA VAL A 386 32.34 1.69 -16.51
C VAL A 386 31.79 0.30 -16.18
N SER A 387 30.46 0.14 -16.16
CA SER A 387 29.82 -1.07 -15.65
C SER A 387 29.73 -2.18 -16.68
N LYS A 388 30.59 -3.19 -16.55
CA LYS A 388 30.57 -4.40 -17.40
C LYS A 388 29.31 -5.26 -17.22
N SER A 389 28.48 -4.96 -16.22
CA SER A 389 27.25 -5.72 -15.92
C SER A 389 26.13 -5.48 -16.94
N PHE A 390 26.14 -4.35 -17.64
CA PHE A 390 25.15 -4.07 -18.68
C PHE A 390 25.35 -4.98 -19.90
N LYS A 391 24.28 -5.67 -20.27
CA LYS A 391 24.10 -6.33 -21.56
C LYS A 391 23.16 -5.48 -22.40
N PHE A 392 23.63 -5.06 -23.58
CA PHE A 392 22.87 -4.23 -24.49
C PHE A 392 22.11 -5.09 -25.50
N HIS A 393 20.85 -4.73 -25.71
CA HIS A 393 19.97 -5.31 -26.72
C HIS A 393 19.39 -4.19 -27.57
N LYS A 394 18.63 -4.55 -28.61
CA LYS A 394 18.12 -3.59 -29.59
C LYS A 394 17.35 -2.41 -28.96
N ASP A 395 16.43 -2.72 -28.03
CA ASP A 395 15.47 -1.77 -27.47
C ASP A 395 15.48 -1.77 -25.93
N TYR A 396 16.46 -2.43 -25.30
CA TYR A 396 16.57 -2.50 -23.85
C TYR A 396 17.99 -2.82 -23.38
N ILE A 397 18.27 -2.48 -22.13
CA ILE A 397 19.47 -2.89 -21.41
C ILE A 397 19.06 -3.91 -20.35
N SER A 398 19.92 -4.88 -20.08
CA SER A 398 19.64 -5.90 -19.08
C SER A 398 20.81 -6.16 -18.14
N ILE A 399 20.48 -6.54 -16.91
CA ILE A 399 21.44 -6.91 -15.87
C ILE A 399 20.95 -8.15 -15.14
N ASP A 400 21.85 -9.12 -15.02
CA ASP A 400 21.61 -10.34 -14.29
C ASP A 400 21.70 -10.10 -12.77
N ILE A 401 20.68 -10.54 -12.05
CA ILE A 401 20.65 -10.68 -10.60
C ILE A 401 20.96 -12.14 -10.30
N THR A 402 22.19 -12.39 -9.87
CA THR A 402 22.63 -13.71 -9.40
C THR A 402 23.13 -13.62 -7.97
N LYS A 403 23.31 -14.78 -7.33
CA LYS A 403 23.86 -14.89 -5.98
C LYS A 403 25.25 -14.25 -5.85
N GLN A 404 26.07 -14.27 -6.91
CA GLN A 404 27.46 -13.78 -6.90
C GLN A 404 27.58 -12.28 -7.16
N VAL A 405 26.57 -11.64 -7.77
CA VAL A 405 26.63 -10.21 -8.08
C VAL A 405 26.58 -9.39 -6.80
N SER A 406 27.37 -8.31 -6.73
CA SER A 406 27.35 -7.38 -5.60
C SER A 406 26.11 -6.50 -5.65
N MET A 407 25.36 -6.42 -4.54
CA MET A 407 24.17 -5.56 -4.43
C MET A 407 24.47 -4.10 -4.78
N ASN A 408 25.62 -3.55 -4.36
CA ASN A 408 26.00 -2.17 -4.68
C ASN A 408 26.11 -1.90 -6.19
N LYS A 409 26.40 -2.92 -7.02
CA LYS A 409 26.45 -2.76 -8.48
C LYS A 409 25.04 -2.68 -9.07
N LEU A 410 24.12 -3.51 -8.58
CA LEU A 410 22.72 -3.50 -8.99
C LEU A 410 22.04 -2.18 -8.59
N LEU A 411 22.29 -1.70 -7.36
CA LEU A 411 21.73 -0.42 -6.88
C LEU A 411 22.23 0.78 -7.69
N ARG A 412 23.54 0.84 -8.00
CA ARG A 412 24.09 1.93 -8.82
C ARG A 412 23.41 2.07 -10.15
N VAL A 413 23.02 0.96 -10.78
CA VAL A 413 22.30 1.05 -12.05
C VAL A 413 20.93 1.67 -11.86
N ILE A 414 20.16 1.19 -10.88
CA ILE A 414 18.83 1.74 -10.59
C ILE A 414 18.94 3.24 -10.23
N ASP A 415 19.98 3.62 -9.48
CA ASP A 415 20.25 5.00 -9.08
C ASP A 415 20.54 5.95 -10.25
N VAL A 416 21.12 5.46 -11.36
CA VAL A 416 21.46 6.31 -12.53
C VAL A 416 20.42 6.28 -13.64
N THR A 417 19.50 5.31 -13.63
CA THR A 417 18.44 5.22 -14.65
C THR A 417 17.11 5.77 -14.16
N VAL A 418 16.94 6.09 -12.88
CA VAL A 418 15.70 6.68 -12.37
C VAL A 418 15.92 8.08 -11.82
N ASP A 419 15.02 9.00 -12.17
CA ASP A 419 15.07 10.42 -11.79
C ASP A 419 14.95 10.62 -10.28
N GLU A 420 14.03 9.88 -9.70
CA GLU A 420 13.67 9.98 -8.30
C GLU A 420 14.77 9.35 -7.45
N LYS A 421 15.67 10.19 -6.92
CA LYS A 421 16.60 9.77 -5.88
C LYS A 421 15.81 9.29 -4.69
N ALA A 422 16.21 8.15 -4.13
CA ALA A 422 15.61 7.48 -2.97
C ALA A 422 15.44 8.33 -1.68
N LYS A 423 15.78 9.63 -1.71
CA LYS A 423 15.80 10.54 -0.56
C LYS A 423 15.31 11.96 -0.83
N SER A 424 14.85 12.33 -2.04
CA SER A 424 14.29 13.69 -2.19
C SER A 424 12.90 13.72 -1.58
N LYS A 425 12.77 14.45 -0.47
CA LYS A 425 11.50 15.06 -0.06
C LYS A 425 10.86 15.69 -1.32
N PHE A 426 9.52 15.66 -1.40
CA PHE A 426 8.62 16.21 -2.43
C PHE A 426 8.93 17.64 -2.94
N ASN A 427 10.17 17.93 -3.30
CA ASN A 427 10.55 19.10 -4.05
C ASN A 427 10.28 18.75 -5.50
N GLU A 428 9.57 19.64 -6.17
CA GLU A 428 9.24 19.64 -7.59
C GLU A 428 10.51 19.77 -8.45
N ILE A 429 11.46 18.84 -8.31
CA ILE A 429 12.67 18.78 -9.14
C ILE A 429 12.22 18.33 -10.54
N PHE A 430 12.77 18.95 -11.58
CA PHE A 430 12.52 18.56 -12.96
C PHE A 430 12.83 17.06 -13.20
N THR A 431 11.87 16.32 -13.74
CA THR A 431 11.99 14.89 -14.07
C THR A 431 12.78 14.71 -15.39
N VAL A 432 13.99 14.14 -15.35
CA VAL A 432 14.92 14.08 -16.50
C VAL A 432 14.58 12.96 -17.49
N PHE A 433 14.33 11.76 -17.01
CA PHE A 433 13.98 10.59 -17.81
C PHE A 433 12.48 10.55 -18.12
N GLY A 434 11.59 10.94 -17.20
CA GLY A 434 10.19 11.28 -17.52
C GLY A 434 9.34 10.21 -18.21
N GLY A 435 9.76 8.95 -18.19
CA GLY A 435 9.18 7.84 -18.97
C GLY A 435 10.08 7.30 -20.10
N PHE A 436 11.32 7.78 -20.20
CA PHE A 436 12.34 7.27 -21.11
C PHE A 436 12.67 5.80 -20.82
N PHE A 437 12.74 5.42 -19.55
CA PHE A 437 13.01 4.06 -19.10
C PHE A 437 11.74 3.39 -18.57
N ASP A 438 11.57 2.12 -18.92
CA ASP A 438 10.58 1.21 -18.34
C ASP A 438 11.25 -0.05 -17.79
N TYR A 439 10.75 -0.56 -16.67
CA TYR A 439 11.44 -1.55 -15.85
C TYR A 439 10.62 -2.82 -15.65
N SER A 440 11.27 -3.96 -15.85
CA SER A 440 10.71 -5.26 -15.49
C SER A 440 11.78 -6.19 -14.91
N ILE A 441 11.36 -7.14 -14.07
CA ILE A 441 12.22 -8.22 -13.61
C ILE A 441 11.73 -9.49 -14.30
N GLU A 442 12.53 -10.00 -15.22
CA GLU A 442 12.25 -11.25 -15.94
C GLU A 442 12.56 -12.46 -15.05
N ASN A 443 12.00 -13.61 -15.45
CA ASN A 443 12.11 -14.91 -14.77
C ASN A 443 11.42 -14.97 -13.40
N LEU A 444 10.57 -14.01 -13.05
CA LEU A 444 9.65 -14.14 -11.93
C LEU A 444 8.37 -14.85 -12.37
N SER A 445 7.88 -15.77 -11.55
CA SER A 445 6.48 -16.20 -11.67
C SER A 445 5.52 -15.09 -11.23
N ASP A 446 4.26 -15.16 -11.65
CA ASP A 446 3.23 -14.18 -11.26
C ASP A 446 3.09 -14.07 -9.74
N GLY A 447 3.18 -15.21 -9.03
CA GLY A 447 3.10 -15.24 -7.57
C GLY A 447 4.32 -14.61 -6.89
N GLU A 448 5.52 -14.81 -7.42
CA GLU A 448 6.74 -14.15 -6.93
C GLU A 448 6.71 -12.64 -7.17
N SER A 449 6.23 -12.22 -8.35
CA SER A 449 6.05 -10.81 -8.68
C SER A 449 5.02 -10.14 -7.76
N ALA A 450 3.89 -10.80 -7.50
CA ALA A 450 2.88 -10.34 -6.56
C ALA A 450 3.44 -10.23 -5.13
N TYR A 451 4.24 -11.20 -4.71
CA TYR A 451 4.90 -11.20 -3.40
C TYR A 451 5.88 -10.04 -3.25
N LEU A 452 6.81 -9.86 -4.20
CA LEU A 452 7.75 -8.74 -4.16
C LEU A 452 7.03 -7.39 -4.25
N GLY A 453 5.99 -7.29 -5.08
CA GLY A 453 5.15 -6.11 -5.18
C GLY A 453 4.49 -5.73 -3.86
N PHE A 454 3.89 -6.70 -3.16
CA PHE A 454 3.26 -6.48 -1.86
C PHE A 454 4.22 -5.87 -0.84
N PHE A 455 5.38 -6.48 -0.64
CA PHE A 455 6.35 -6.00 0.35
C PHE A 455 7.00 -4.68 -0.06
N ALA A 456 7.24 -4.46 -1.35
CA ALA A 456 7.72 -3.17 -1.84
C ALA A 456 6.73 -2.05 -1.55
N SER A 457 5.43 -2.27 -1.81
CA SER A 457 4.38 -1.32 -1.45
C SER A 457 4.33 -1.08 0.06
N LEU A 458 4.40 -2.14 0.88
CA LEU A 458 4.40 -1.97 2.33
C LEU A 458 5.63 -1.18 2.83
N TYR A 459 6.82 -1.44 2.29
CA TYR A 459 8.03 -0.68 2.59
C TYR A 459 7.84 0.80 2.32
N GLU A 460 7.33 1.13 1.13
CA GLU A 460 7.13 2.50 0.73
C GLU A 460 6.16 3.21 1.67
N GLN A 461 5.03 2.58 2.00
CA GLN A 461 4.04 3.21 2.87
C GLN A 461 4.64 3.53 4.24
N VAL A 462 5.36 2.58 4.84
CA VAL A 462 5.90 2.74 6.20
C VAL A 462 7.15 3.63 6.22
N SER A 463 8.08 3.41 5.31
CA SER A 463 9.42 4.02 5.35
C SER A 463 9.53 5.33 4.56
N LEU A 464 8.74 5.50 3.49
CA LEU A 464 8.86 6.64 2.58
C LEU A 464 7.72 7.64 2.75
N LEU A 465 6.47 7.17 2.77
CA LEU A 465 5.30 8.06 2.86
C LEU A 465 4.96 8.45 4.29
N THR A 466 5.22 7.57 5.26
CA THR A 466 4.87 7.80 6.66
C THR A 466 6.02 7.58 7.66
N PRO A 467 7.26 8.05 7.37
CA PRO A 467 8.44 7.74 8.19
C PRO A 467 8.35 8.29 9.62
N SER A 468 7.57 9.35 9.84
CA SER A 468 7.39 10.04 11.11
C SER A 468 6.38 9.38 12.05
N LYS A 469 5.62 8.38 11.56
CA LYS A 469 4.59 7.68 12.32
C LYS A 469 5.21 6.59 13.20
N GLU A 470 4.55 6.28 14.30
CA GLU A 470 5.02 5.36 15.33
C GLU A 470 4.09 4.17 15.53
N LYS A 471 2.78 4.36 15.36
CA LYS A 471 1.78 3.31 15.58
C LYS A 471 0.97 3.11 14.30
N TYR A 472 1.02 1.89 13.77
CA TYR A 472 0.48 1.53 12.46
C TYR A 472 -0.62 0.47 12.61
N ILE A 473 -1.73 0.65 11.90
CA ILE A 473 -2.69 -0.43 11.62
C ILE A 473 -2.64 -0.71 10.12
N ILE A 474 -2.22 -1.91 9.74
CA ILE A 474 -2.08 -2.33 8.36
C ILE A 474 -3.28 -3.21 8.02
N LEU A 475 -4.14 -2.75 7.10
CA LEU A 475 -5.29 -3.47 6.58
C LEU A 475 -4.93 -4.14 5.26
N LEU A 476 -5.06 -5.46 5.18
CA LEU A 476 -4.70 -6.26 4.00
C LEU A 476 -5.93 -6.97 3.45
N ASP A 477 -6.33 -6.67 2.20
CA ASP A 477 -7.50 -7.31 1.58
C ASP A 477 -7.11 -8.49 0.68
N GLU A 478 -7.07 -9.72 1.21
CA GLU A 478 -6.66 -10.94 0.48
C GLU A 478 -5.24 -10.84 -0.12
N PRO A 479 -4.18 -10.60 0.70
CA PRO A 479 -2.78 -10.46 0.23
C PRO A 479 -2.29 -11.67 -0.57
N GLU A 480 -2.84 -12.85 -0.32
CA GLU A 480 -2.44 -14.11 -0.91
C GLU A 480 -3.03 -14.41 -2.30
N ALA A 481 -3.95 -13.59 -2.81
CA ALA A 481 -4.82 -13.98 -3.93
C ALA A 481 -4.08 -14.47 -5.20
N ARG A 482 -2.86 -13.97 -5.45
CA ARG A 482 -2.00 -14.37 -6.57
C ARG A 482 -0.79 -15.22 -6.17
N MET A 483 -0.64 -15.52 -4.88
CA MET A 483 0.52 -16.21 -4.35
C MET A 483 0.42 -17.73 -4.54
N HIS A 484 1.54 -18.36 -4.87
CA HIS A 484 1.65 -19.82 -4.82
C HIS A 484 1.40 -20.31 -3.37
N PRO A 485 0.78 -21.48 -3.12
CA PRO A 485 0.48 -21.96 -1.77
C PRO A 485 1.66 -21.92 -0.79
N GLU A 486 2.87 -22.23 -1.27
CA GLU A 486 4.09 -22.17 -0.47
C GLU A 486 4.51 -20.74 -0.07
N LEU A 487 4.22 -19.73 -0.89
CA LEU A 487 4.39 -18.31 -0.50
C LEU A 487 3.38 -17.95 0.58
N THR A 488 2.13 -18.37 0.41
CA THR A 488 1.05 -18.13 1.37
C THR A 488 1.33 -18.80 2.72
N ARG A 489 1.90 -20.02 2.72
CA ARG A 489 2.33 -20.73 3.93
C ARG A 489 3.40 -20.00 4.71
N ASN A 490 4.32 -19.32 4.04
CA ASN A 490 5.40 -18.58 4.69
C ASN A 490 5.06 -17.11 4.94
N PHE A 491 3.87 -16.65 4.52
CA PHE A 491 3.52 -15.23 4.44
C PHE A 491 3.57 -14.53 5.80
N ILE A 492 2.94 -15.09 6.84
CA ILE A 492 2.89 -14.46 8.17
C ILE A 492 4.29 -14.38 8.78
N ASN A 493 5.08 -15.45 8.66
CA ASN A 493 6.47 -15.45 9.15
C ASN A 493 7.33 -14.38 8.45
N GLU A 494 7.27 -14.29 7.12
CA GLU A 494 8.03 -13.29 6.38
C GLU A 494 7.51 -11.86 6.66
N LEU A 495 6.20 -11.68 6.85
CA LEU A 495 5.62 -10.41 7.30
C LEU A 495 6.15 -10.00 8.68
N VAL A 496 6.22 -10.93 9.63
CA VAL A 496 6.76 -10.68 10.97
C VAL A 496 8.23 -10.28 10.92
N LEU A 497 9.04 -10.95 10.09
CA LEU A 497 10.45 -10.61 9.89
C LEU A 497 10.62 -9.26 9.19
N PHE A 498 9.78 -8.97 8.21
CA PHE A 498 9.81 -7.72 7.48
C PHE A 498 9.41 -6.52 8.36
N LEU A 499 8.36 -6.66 9.15
CA LEU A 499 7.94 -5.64 10.12
C LEU A 499 8.98 -5.43 11.22
N LYS A 500 9.81 -6.43 11.54
CA LYS A 500 10.96 -6.25 12.43
C LYS A 500 11.94 -5.24 11.84
N ASP A 501 12.34 -5.45 10.59
CA ASP A 501 13.28 -4.60 9.87
C ASP A 501 12.71 -3.17 9.76
N LEU A 502 11.40 -3.04 9.49
CA LEU A 502 10.70 -1.74 9.46
C LEU A 502 10.49 -1.08 10.82
N SER A 503 10.51 -1.83 11.92
CA SER A 503 10.18 -1.29 13.23
C SER A 503 11.22 -0.28 13.72
N GLU A 504 12.48 -0.47 13.35
CA GLU A 504 13.64 0.30 13.84
C GLU A 504 13.65 0.47 15.37
N GLY A 505 13.02 -0.47 16.11
CA GLY A 505 12.85 -0.40 17.56
C GLY A 505 11.86 0.65 18.08
N LYS A 506 11.18 1.41 17.21
CA LYS A 506 10.28 2.50 17.61
C LYS A 506 8.84 2.29 17.15
N ARG A 507 8.64 1.68 15.97
CA ARG A 507 7.30 1.52 15.38
C ARG A 507 6.61 0.27 15.92
N LYS A 508 5.29 0.38 16.12
CA LYS A 508 4.39 -0.70 16.53
C LYS A 508 3.34 -0.93 15.45
N PHE A 509 3.08 -2.20 15.13
CA PHE A 509 2.17 -2.61 14.07
C PHE A 509 1.01 -3.43 14.62
N GLN A 510 -0.20 -3.16 14.16
CA GLN A 510 -1.31 -4.12 14.15
C GLN A 510 -1.58 -4.49 12.70
N VAL A 511 -1.86 -5.75 12.42
CA VAL A 511 -2.23 -6.19 11.07
C VAL A 511 -3.64 -6.77 11.10
N VAL A 512 -4.51 -6.35 10.18
CA VAL A 512 -5.85 -6.90 9.99
C VAL A 512 -5.95 -7.42 8.56
N ILE A 513 -6.15 -8.72 8.40
CA ILE A 513 -6.06 -9.41 7.11
C ILE A 513 -7.42 -10.01 6.78
N SER A 514 -8.05 -9.64 5.66
CA SER A 514 -9.09 -10.49 5.08
C SER A 514 -8.42 -11.61 4.29
N THR A 515 -8.90 -12.85 4.44
CA THR A 515 -8.24 -13.99 3.81
C THR A 515 -9.23 -15.11 3.45
N HIS A 516 -8.88 -15.84 2.41
CA HIS A 516 -9.48 -17.13 2.02
C HIS A 516 -8.52 -18.31 2.24
N SER A 517 -7.36 -18.06 2.85
CA SER A 517 -6.29 -19.03 2.97
C SER A 517 -6.28 -19.74 4.32
N PRO A 518 -6.41 -21.08 4.34
CA PRO A 518 -6.17 -21.86 5.55
C PRO A 518 -4.74 -21.78 6.06
N PHE A 519 -3.76 -21.53 5.19
CA PHE A 519 -2.38 -21.35 5.63
C PHE A 519 -2.18 -20.06 6.44
N ILE A 520 -2.89 -18.98 6.09
CA ILE A 520 -2.83 -17.75 6.90
C ILE A 520 -3.51 -17.99 8.25
N LEU A 521 -4.66 -18.69 8.27
CA LEU A 521 -5.35 -19.00 9.52
C LEU A 521 -4.57 -19.93 10.44
N SER A 522 -3.75 -20.84 9.89
CA SER A 522 -2.94 -21.74 10.71
C SER A 522 -1.87 -21.01 11.52
N ASP A 523 -1.52 -19.78 11.15
CA ASP A 523 -0.52 -18.95 11.85
C ASP A 523 -1.17 -17.92 12.80
N ILE A 524 -2.50 -17.87 12.87
CA ILE A 524 -3.25 -16.88 13.65
C ILE A 524 -4.03 -17.57 14.78
N LYS A 525 -4.00 -16.99 15.98
CA LYS A 525 -4.79 -17.45 17.13
C LYS A 525 -6.29 -17.36 16.84
N SER A 526 -7.05 -18.36 17.30
CA SER A 526 -8.51 -18.44 17.10
C SER A 526 -9.25 -17.20 17.58
N ASN A 527 -8.88 -16.65 18.73
CA ASN A 527 -9.51 -15.46 19.31
C ASN A 527 -9.14 -14.15 18.58
N SER A 528 -8.20 -14.19 17.64
CA SER A 528 -7.88 -13.08 16.74
C SER A 528 -8.56 -13.21 15.37
N ILE A 529 -9.44 -14.21 15.19
CA ILE A 529 -10.18 -14.46 13.96
C ILE A 529 -11.62 -13.99 14.10
N ILE A 530 -12.05 -13.16 13.15
CA ILE A 530 -13.41 -12.68 13.00
C ILE A 530 -14.05 -13.44 11.84
N TYR A 531 -14.91 -14.40 12.18
CA TYR A 531 -15.73 -15.09 11.18
C TYR A 531 -16.99 -14.27 10.86
N LEU A 532 -17.27 -14.10 9.59
CA LEU A 532 -18.42 -13.35 9.08
C LEU A 532 -19.33 -14.28 8.27
N GLU A 533 -20.63 -14.18 8.52
CA GLU A 533 -21.69 -14.84 7.74
C GLU A 533 -22.79 -13.81 7.39
N LYS A 534 -23.65 -14.15 6.41
CA LYS A 534 -24.89 -13.40 6.15
C LYS A 534 -26.01 -14.05 6.96
N ASP A 535 -26.81 -13.23 7.63
CA ASP A 535 -28.05 -13.69 8.24
C ASP A 535 -29.15 -13.93 7.19
N ILE A 536 -30.32 -14.39 7.65
CA ILE A 536 -31.49 -14.67 6.79
C ILE A 536 -32.00 -13.43 6.02
N THR A 537 -31.68 -12.23 6.50
CA THR A 537 -32.07 -10.96 5.87
C THR A 537 -31.00 -10.42 4.93
N GLY A 538 -29.85 -11.09 4.85
CA GLY A 538 -28.71 -10.71 4.00
C GLY A 538 -27.72 -9.75 4.65
N TYR A 539 -27.91 -9.35 5.91
CA TYR A 539 -26.95 -8.53 6.64
C TYR A 539 -25.77 -9.36 7.15
N CYS A 540 -24.59 -8.75 7.19
CA CYS A 540 -23.39 -9.38 7.71
C CYS A 540 -23.41 -9.40 9.24
N LYS A 541 -23.08 -10.56 9.82
CA LYS A 541 -22.97 -10.78 11.26
C LYS A 541 -21.68 -11.54 11.58
N PRO A 542 -20.98 -11.18 12.67
CA PRO A 542 -19.91 -11.99 13.20
C PRO A 542 -20.49 -13.27 13.81
N VAL A 543 -19.81 -14.39 13.60
CA VAL A 543 -20.18 -15.68 14.18
C VAL A 543 -19.04 -16.21 15.04
N LYS A 544 -19.39 -16.80 16.18
CA LYS A 544 -18.40 -17.43 17.05
C LYS A 544 -18.18 -18.87 16.59
N ARG A 545 -16.93 -19.23 16.31
CA ARG A 545 -16.53 -20.61 16.02
C ARG A 545 -15.57 -21.09 17.10
N LEU A 546 -15.83 -22.27 17.63
CA LEU A 546 -14.95 -22.95 18.60
C LEU A 546 -13.92 -23.80 17.83
N LEU A 547 -13.18 -23.16 16.93
CA LEU A 547 -12.14 -23.81 16.13
C LEU A 547 -10.78 -23.32 16.61
N ASN A 548 -9.93 -24.24 17.06
CA ASN A 548 -8.52 -23.93 17.28
C ASN A 548 -7.83 -23.88 15.93
N THR A 549 -7.39 -22.70 15.52
CA THR A 549 -6.81 -22.48 14.18
C THR A 549 -5.30 -22.55 14.18
N PHE A 550 -4.64 -22.05 15.23
CA PHE A 550 -3.20 -22.02 15.31
C PHE A 550 -2.60 -23.43 15.27
N GLY A 551 -1.74 -23.71 14.28
CA GLY A 551 -1.15 -25.03 14.03
C GLY A 551 -2.13 -26.12 13.59
N ALA A 552 -3.36 -25.76 13.22
CA ALA A 552 -4.40 -26.74 12.90
C ALA A 552 -4.17 -27.43 11.55
N ASN A 553 -4.76 -28.62 11.39
CA ASN A 553 -4.75 -29.34 10.12
C ASN A 553 -5.51 -28.55 9.04
N ILE A 554 -4.89 -28.43 7.86
CA ILE A 554 -5.44 -27.67 6.74
C ILE A 554 -6.83 -28.16 6.29
N HIS A 555 -7.11 -29.46 6.32
CA HIS A 555 -8.42 -29.99 5.93
C HIS A 555 -9.50 -29.58 6.92
N THR A 556 -9.18 -29.53 8.21
CA THR A 556 -10.07 -28.99 9.24
C THR A 556 -10.34 -27.51 9.02
N LEU A 557 -9.30 -26.72 8.70
CA LEU A 557 -9.47 -25.29 8.39
C LEU A 557 -10.29 -25.06 7.12
N LEU A 558 -10.10 -25.86 6.07
CA LEU A 558 -10.88 -25.75 4.83
C LEU A 558 -12.37 -26.03 5.08
N LYS A 559 -12.67 -27.11 5.80
CA LYS A 559 -14.05 -27.50 6.11
C LYS A 559 -14.71 -26.55 7.11
N ASP A 560 -14.10 -26.40 8.29
CA ASP A 560 -14.70 -25.75 9.45
C ASP A 560 -14.33 -24.27 9.57
N GLY A 561 -13.24 -23.83 8.94
CA GLY A 561 -12.83 -22.42 8.89
C GLY A 561 -13.41 -21.65 7.69
N PHE A 562 -13.46 -22.27 6.50
CA PHE A 562 -13.89 -21.61 5.25
C PHE A 562 -15.27 -22.02 4.73
N PHE A 563 -16.07 -22.70 5.56
CA PHE A 563 -17.46 -23.01 5.24
C PHE A 563 -17.61 -23.87 3.97
N MET A 564 -16.61 -24.71 3.68
CA MET A 564 -16.64 -25.62 2.54
C MET A 564 -17.53 -26.84 2.85
N SER A 565 -18.35 -27.24 1.88
CA SER A 565 -19.19 -28.45 1.99
C SER A 565 -18.36 -29.74 1.93
N SER A 566 -17.22 -29.71 1.24
CA SER A 566 -16.32 -30.85 1.05
C SER A 566 -14.89 -30.38 0.82
N THR A 567 -13.90 -31.19 1.20
CA THR A 567 -12.48 -31.00 0.85
C THR A 567 -12.08 -31.73 -0.44
N MET A 568 -13.03 -32.45 -1.06
CA MET A 568 -12.84 -33.18 -2.31
C MET A 568 -13.50 -32.42 -3.47
N GLY A 569 -12.87 -32.46 -4.65
CA GLY A 569 -13.43 -31.85 -5.85
C GLY A 569 -14.81 -32.42 -6.21
N GLU A 570 -15.70 -31.54 -6.68
CA GLU A 570 -17.09 -31.92 -6.99
C GLU A 570 -17.18 -32.97 -8.11
N PHE A 571 -16.34 -32.84 -9.14
CA PHE A 571 -16.28 -33.84 -10.22
C PHE A 571 -15.91 -35.24 -9.70
N ALA A 572 -14.87 -35.34 -8.87
CA ALA A 572 -14.47 -36.61 -8.26
C ALA A 572 -15.58 -37.16 -7.35
N THR A 573 -16.22 -36.27 -6.58
CA THR A 573 -17.38 -36.61 -5.74
C THR A 573 -18.51 -37.20 -6.56
N ASN A 574 -18.88 -36.57 -7.67
CA ASN A 574 -19.95 -37.04 -8.54
C ASN A 574 -19.55 -38.33 -9.26
N LYS A 575 -18.29 -38.48 -9.68
CA LYS A 575 -17.85 -39.70 -10.34
C LYS A 575 -17.80 -40.91 -9.40
N ILE A 576 -17.42 -40.70 -8.14
CA ILE A 576 -17.51 -41.72 -7.09
C ILE A 576 -18.97 -42.09 -6.84
N LYS A 577 -19.87 -41.10 -6.73
CA LYS A 577 -21.31 -41.35 -6.56
C LYS A 577 -21.91 -42.13 -7.72
N GLU A 578 -21.55 -41.80 -8.97
CA GLU A 578 -21.98 -42.50 -10.17
C GLU A 578 -21.51 -43.97 -10.17
N VAL A 579 -20.25 -44.23 -9.83
CA VAL A 579 -19.72 -45.60 -9.73
C VAL A 579 -20.43 -46.38 -8.61
N ILE A 580 -20.67 -45.75 -7.46
CA ILE A 580 -21.42 -46.37 -6.36
C ILE A 580 -22.86 -46.71 -6.80
N SER A 581 -23.54 -45.81 -7.51
CA SER A 581 -24.88 -46.11 -8.04
C SER A 581 -24.84 -47.26 -9.03
N SER A 582 -23.89 -47.27 -9.98
CA SER A 582 -23.76 -48.37 -10.95
C SER A 582 -23.47 -49.72 -10.30
N ILE A 583 -22.65 -49.77 -9.24
CA ILE A 583 -22.38 -51.01 -8.48
C ILE A 583 -23.64 -51.46 -7.72
N ASN A 584 -24.40 -50.52 -7.16
CA ASN A 584 -25.63 -50.84 -6.44
C ASN A 584 -26.74 -51.33 -7.40
N ASP A 585 -26.82 -50.75 -8.60
CA ASP A 585 -27.78 -51.16 -9.62
C ASP A 585 -27.43 -52.53 -10.21
N SER A 586 -26.15 -52.81 -10.47
CA SER A 586 -25.69 -54.12 -10.99
C SER A 586 -25.82 -55.27 -9.98
N LYS A 587 -25.76 -55.00 -8.67
CA LYS A 587 -26.06 -56.01 -7.63
C LYS A 587 -27.53 -56.44 -7.58
N ILE A 588 -28.45 -55.69 -8.18
CA ILE A 588 -29.88 -56.04 -8.21
C ILE A 588 -30.19 -56.98 -9.39
N GLU A 589 -29.48 -56.87 -10.51
CA GLU A 589 -29.71 -57.74 -11.68
C GLU A 589 -29.09 -59.15 -11.53
N ASP A 590 -27.94 -59.28 -10.85
CA ASP A 590 -27.26 -60.58 -10.67
C ASP A 590 -27.91 -61.48 -9.61
N VAL A 591 -28.80 -60.96 -8.75
CA VAL A 591 -29.56 -61.76 -7.77
C VAL A 591 -30.85 -62.34 -8.39
N VAL A 592 -31.31 -61.81 -9.53
CA VAL A 592 -32.55 -62.25 -10.18
C VAL A 592 -32.31 -63.33 -11.24
N ASN A 593 -31.09 -63.46 -11.79
CA ASN A 593 -30.78 -64.40 -12.88
C ASN A 593 -29.88 -65.59 -12.51
N GLY A 594 -29.69 -65.86 -11.22
CA GLY A 594 -28.86 -66.96 -10.73
C GLY A 594 -29.56 -67.89 -9.75
N HIS A 595 -30.70 -68.48 -10.13
CA HIS A 595 -31.22 -69.79 -9.67
C HIS A 595 -32.62 -70.05 -10.27
N ILE A 596 -32.68 -70.61 -11.49
CA ILE A 596 -33.59 -71.71 -11.88
C ILE A 596 -32.79 -72.67 -12.75
#